data_AF-A0A6B0CIW3-F1
#
_entry.id   AF-A0A6B0CIW3-F1
#
_cell.length_a   1.000
_cell.length_b   1.000
_cell.length_c   1.000
_cell.angle_alpha   90.00
_cell.angle_beta   90.00
_cell.angle_gamma   90.00
#
_symmetry.space_group_name_H-M   'P 1'
#
loop_
_entity.id
_entity.type
_entity.pdbx_description
1 polymer ?
#
loop_
_entity_poly.entity_id
_entity_poly.type
_entity_poly.pdbx_seq_one_letter_code
_entity_poly.pdbx_strand_id
1 'polypeptide(L)'
;MSKVQNESNNVVKRGLKDRHISMIAIGGCIGTGLFVTSGGAIHDAGALGALIGYAIIGIMVFFLMTSLGEMATYLPVSGSFSTYATRFVDPSLGFALGWNYWFNWVVTVAADITIAAQVIQYWTPLQGIPAWAWSAL
;
A
#
# COMPACT_ATOMS: atom_id res chain seq x y z
N MET A 1 0.53 32.03 -41.93
CA MET A 1 1.82 32.40 -41.30
C MET A 1 1.56 32.48 -39.80
N SER A 2 1.96 31.57 -38.92
CA SER A 2 2.83 30.39 -38.95
C SER A 2 2.24 29.36 -37.98
N LYS A 3 2.22 28.08 -38.37
CA LYS A 3 1.98 26.96 -37.45
C LYS A 3 3.23 26.81 -36.59
N VAL A 4 3.11 26.98 -35.28
CA VAL A 4 4.14 26.52 -34.35
C VAL A 4 3.80 25.09 -33.95
N GLN A 5 4.71 24.20 -34.30
CA GLN A 5 4.62 22.75 -34.18
C GLN A 5 5.56 22.27 -33.07
N ASN A 6 5.04 21.35 -32.24
CA ASN A 6 5.73 20.40 -31.35
C ASN A 6 6.67 20.93 -30.25
N GLU A 7 6.16 20.92 -29.02
CA GLU A 7 6.91 20.45 -27.86
C GLU A 7 6.22 19.20 -27.28
N SER A 8 7.03 18.22 -26.90
CA SER A 8 6.68 16.84 -26.55
C SER A 8 5.62 16.68 -25.45
N ASN A 9 4.51 16.05 -25.83
CA ASN A 9 3.40 15.59 -25.00
C ASN A 9 3.79 14.51 -23.98
N ASN A 10 4.20 14.90 -22.76
CA ASN A 10 4.25 14.01 -21.59
C ASN A 10 3.42 14.56 -20.42
N VAL A 11 2.26 15.16 -20.69
CA VAL A 11 1.32 15.55 -19.62
C VAL A 11 0.48 14.32 -19.27
N VAL A 12 0.61 13.83 -18.02
CA VAL A 12 -0.20 12.72 -17.50
C VAL A 12 -1.68 13.05 -17.70
N LYS A 13 -2.40 12.20 -18.45
CA LYS A 13 -3.83 12.37 -18.67
C LYS A 13 -4.57 12.17 -17.36
N ARG A 14 -5.02 13.26 -16.74
CA ARG A 14 -5.92 13.23 -15.58
C ARG A 14 -7.30 12.78 -16.08
N GLY A 15 -7.71 11.56 -15.75
CA GLY A 15 -8.97 10.98 -16.22
C GLY A 15 -9.51 9.83 -15.35
N LEU A 16 -8.97 9.65 -14.14
CA LEU A 16 -9.55 8.69 -13.19
C LEU A 16 -10.90 9.22 -12.73
N LYS A 17 -11.95 8.45 -13.01
CA LYS A 17 -13.28 8.66 -12.45
C LYS A 17 -13.27 8.27 -10.97
N ASP A 18 -14.19 8.81 -10.18
CA ASP A 18 -14.30 8.51 -8.73
C ASP A 18 -14.30 7.00 -8.46
N ARG A 19 -15.02 6.23 -9.29
CA ARG A 19 -15.04 4.76 -9.20
C ARG A 19 -13.65 4.12 -9.35
N HIS A 20 -12.79 4.64 -10.23
CA HIS A 20 -11.42 4.12 -10.38
C HIS A 20 -10.59 4.43 -9.14
N ILE A 21 -10.77 5.61 -8.55
CA ILE A 21 -10.09 6.02 -7.32
C ILE A 21 -10.52 5.12 -6.15
N SER A 22 -11.82 4.85 -6.02
CA SER A 22 -12.34 3.91 -5.01
C SER A 22 -11.84 2.48 -5.21
N MET A 23 -11.75 2.00 -6.46
CA MET A 23 -11.17 0.67 -6.73
C MET A 23 -9.70 0.58 -6.34
N ILE A 24 -8.91 1.64 -6.60
CA ILE A 24 -7.50 1.70 -6.19
C ILE A 24 -7.38 1.69 -4.66
N ALA A 25 -8.23 2.46 -3.97
CA ALA A 25 -8.23 2.48 -2.51
C ALA A 25 -8.59 1.11 -1.92
N ILE A 26 -9.64 0.46 -2.43
CA ILE A 26 -10.06 -0.88 -1.96
C ILE A 26 -8.96 -1.92 -2.25
N GLY A 27 -8.40 -1.90 -3.46
CA GLY A 27 -7.33 -2.82 -3.85
C GLY A 27 -6.04 -2.62 -3.04
N GLY A 28 -5.73 -1.38 -2.64
CA GLY A 28 -4.60 -1.10 -1.76
C GLY A 28 -4.82 -1.53 -0.31
N CYS A 29 -6.06 -1.46 0.19
CA CYS A 29 -6.38 -1.83 1.58
C CYS A 29 -6.57 -3.34 1.79
N ILE A 30 -7.09 -4.07 0.80
CA ILE A 30 -7.29 -5.53 0.89
C ILE A 30 -6.05 -6.23 0.35
N GLY A 31 -5.10 -6.52 1.24
CA GLY A 31 -3.83 -7.16 0.90
C GLY A 31 -3.70 -8.63 1.32
N THR A 32 -2.57 -9.22 0.93
CA THR A 32 -2.12 -10.57 1.32
C THR A 32 -2.07 -10.76 2.84
N GLY A 33 -1.74 -9.70 3.59
CA GLY A 33 -1.71 -9.72 5.05
C GLY A 33 -3.02 -10.21 5.67
N LEU A 34 -4.19 -9.77 5.16
CA LEU A 34 -5.47 -10.23 5.68
C LEU A 34 -5.66 -11.75 5.56
N PHE A 35 -5.08 -12.39 4.54
CA PHE A 35 -5.22 -13.83 4.35
C PHE A 35 -4.13 -14.64 5.04
N VAL A 36 -2.91 -14.11 5.08
CA VAL A 36 -1.75 -14.83 5.64
C VAL A 36 -1.60 -14.62 7.14
N THR A 37 -1.75 -13.39 7.62
CA THR A 37 -1.49 -13.05 9.03
C THR A 37 -2.70 -13.26 9.93
N SER A 38 -3.93 -13.29 9.38
CA SER A 38 -5.14 -13.48 10.19
C SER A 38 -5.15 -14.83 10.91
N GLY A 39 -4.65 -15.90 10.28
CA GLY A 39 -4.55 -17.21 10.93
C GLY A 39 -3.66 -17.18 12.18
N GLY A 40 -2.48 -16.55 12.06
CA GLY A 40 -1.56 -16.35 13.20
C GLY A 40 -2.16 -15.43 14.27
N ALA A 41 -2.78 -14.33 13.88
CA ALA A 41 -3.42 -13.41 14.82
C ALA A 41 -4.54 -14.07 15.64
N ILE A 42 -5.35 -14.93 15.01
CA ILE A 42 -6.40 -15.69 15.70
C ILE A 42 -5.80 -16.80 16.57
N HIS A 43 -4.74 -17.46 16.11
CA HIS A 43 -4.03 -18.48 16.89
C HIS A 43 -3.43 -17.88 18.18
N ASP A 44 -2.80 -16.71 18.09
CA ASP A 44 -2.07 -16.11 19.21
C ASP A 44 -3.00 -15.36 20.18
N ALA A 45 -3.97 -14.59 19.67
CA ALA A 45 -4.86 -13.77 20.49
C ALA A 45 -6.22 -14.43 20.79
N GLY A 46 -6.53 -15.55 20.15
CA GLY A 46 -7.87 -16.15 20.14
C GLY A 46 -8.86 -15.38 19.27
N ALA A 47 -10.02 -15.99 18.99
CA ALA A 47 -11.03 -15.40 18.09
C ALA A 47 -11.55 -14.04 18.58
N LEU A 48 -11.80 -13.90 19.89
CA LEU A 48 -12.31 -12.67 20.48
C LEU A 48 -11.21 -11.59 20.59
N GLY A 49 -9.97 -11.98 20.90
CA GLY A 49 -8.83 -11.06 20.97
C GLY A 49 -8.46 -10.49 19.61
N ALA A 50 -8.49 -11.31 18.55
CA ALA A 50 -8.25 -10.84 17.18
C ALA A 50 -9.31 -9.81 16.73
N LEU A 51 -10.58 -10.02 17.07
CA LEU A 51 -11.67 -9.12 16.67
C LEU A 51 -11.58 -7.77 17.41
N ILE A 52 -11.30 -7.78 18.71
CA ILE A 52 -11.08 -6.55 19.48
C ILE A 52 -9.85 -5.80 18.98
N GLY A 53 -8.74 -6.51 18.74
CA GLY A 53 -7.52 -5.92 18.18
C GLY A 53 -7.77 -5.25 16.84
N TYR A 54 -8.51 -5.92 15.95
CA TYR A 54 -8.91 -5.36 14.65
C TYR A 54 -9.78 -4.10 14.81
N ALA A 55 -10.74 -4.11 15.73
CA ALA A 55 -11.60 -2.94 15.98
C ALA A 55 -10.81 -1.74 16.51
N ILE A 56 -9.89 -1.95 17.45
CA ILE A 56 -9.06 -0.88 18.03
C ILE A 56 -8.15 -0.26 16.97
N ILE A 57 -7.45 -1.09 16.18
CA ILE A 57 -6.60 -0.62 15.08
C ILE A 57 -7.45 0.09 14.02
N GLY A 58 -8.64 -0.45 13.69
CA GLY A 58 -9.56 0.16 12.74
C GLY A 58 -10.00 1.57 13.15
N ILE A 59 -10.34 1.77 14.43
CA ILE A 59 -10.69 3.09 14.97
C ILE A 59 -9.50 4.04 14.88
N MET A 60 -8.30 3.59 15.25
CA MET A 60 -7.08 4.41 15.15
C MET A 60 -6.80 4.84 13.71
N VAL A 61 -6.88 3.91 12.75
CA VAL A 61 -6.66 4.17 11.32
C VAL A 61 -7.74 5.09 10.76
N PHE A 62 -9.00 4.98 11.21
CA PHE A 62 -10.07 5.88 10.80
C PHE A 62 -9.76 7.34 11.14
N PHE A 63 -9.28 7.62 12.36
CA PHE A 63 -8.87 8.97 12.74
C PHE A 63 -7.66 9.46 11.94
N LEU A 64 -6.66 8.59 11.73
CA LEU A 64 -5.48 8.91 10.91
C LEU A 64 -5.88 9.29 9.48
N MET A 65 -6.74 8.49 8.84
CA MET A 65 -7.14 8.69 7.45
C MET A 65 -8.03 9.93 7.29
N THR A 66 -8.88 10.22 8.27
CA THR A 66 -9.69 11.44 8.28
C THR A 66 -8.81 12.69 8.33
N SER A 67 -7.80 12.72 9.22
CA SER A 67 -6.85 13.83 9.32
C SER A 67 -6.01 14.01 8.05
N LEU A 68 -5.51 12.92 7.48
CA LEU A 68 -4.81 12.95 6.18
C LEU A 68 -5.72 13.44 5.04
N GLY A 69 -7.00 13.07 5.06
CA GLY A 69 -8.00 13.53 4.09
C GLY A 69 -8.24 15.04 4.14
N GLU A 70 -8.30 15.63 5.33
CA GLU A 70 -8.39 17.08 5.50
C GLU A 70 -7.14 17.79 4.94
N MET A 71 -5.94 17.25 5.20
CA MET A 71 -4.71 17.79 4.61
C MET A 71 -4.66 17.64 3.09
N ALA A 72 -5.18 16.54 2.55
CA ALA A 72 -5.19 16.29 1.11
C ALA A 72 -6.16 17.20 0.34
N THR A 73 -7.29 17.56 0.94
CA THR A 73 -8.22 18.54 0.37
C THR A 73 -7.71 19.97 0.52
N TYR A 74 -7.01 20.29 1.61
CA TYR A 74 -6.38 21.60 1.82
C TYR A 74 -5.18 21.86 0.90
N LEU A 75 -4.31 20.87 0.70
CA LEU A 75 -3.12 20.97 -0.14
C LEU A 75 -3.04 19.78 -1.13
N PRO A 76 -3.68 19.88 -2.31
CA PRO A 76 -3.75 18.80 -3.29
C PRO A 76 -2.44 18.69 -4.10
N VAL A 77 -1.39 18.17 -3.46
CA VAL A 77 -0.08 17.90 -4.08
C VAL A 77 0.14 16.40 -4.24
N SER A 78 0.83 16.00 -5.32
CA SER A 78 1.09 14.59 -5.65
C SER A 78 2.16 13.91 -4.77
N GLY A 79 2.52 14.51 -3.63
CA GLY A 79 3.62 14.08 -2.76
C GLY A 79 3.19 13.34 -1.48
N SER A 80 1.89 13.18 -1.23
CA SER A 80 1.32 12.41 -0.11
C SER A 80 1.84 12.87 1.28
N PHE A 81 1.76 12.00 2.30
CA PHE A 81 2.08 12.29 3.70
C PHE A 81 3.53 12.72 3.94
N SER A 82 4.50 12.24 3.16
CA SER A 82 5.91 12.69 3.28
C SER A 82 6.03 14.18 2.96
N THR A 83 5.30 14.67 1.95
CA THR A 83 5.29 16.10 1.62
C THR A 83 4.58 16.93 2.68
N TYR A 84 3.49 16.42 3.26
CA TYR A 84 2.83 17.08 4.39
C TYR A 84 3.75 17.16 5.61
N ALA A 85 4.50 16.10 5.91
CA ALA A 85 5.44 16.09 7.01
C ALA A 85 6.64 17.04 6.80
N THR A 86 7.21 17.08 5.59
CA THR A 86 8.24 18.07 5.21
C THR A 86 7.73 19.51 5.40
N ARG A 87 6.45 19.75 5.09
CA ARG A 87 5.87 21.09 5.07
C ARG A 87 5.41 21.58 6.45
N PHE A 88 4.83 20.70 7.27
CA PHE A 88 4.20 21.06 8.54
C PHE A 88 5.05 20.72 9.77
N VAL A 89 6.04 19.82 9.66
CA VAL A 89 6.85 19.38 10.80
C VAL A 89 8.30 19.80 10.64
N ASP A 90 9.05 19.11 9.77
CA ASP A 90 10.44 19.43 9.50
C ASP A 90 10.93 18.76 8.19
N PRO A 91 11.80 19.40 7.39
CA PRO A 91 12.35 18.79 6.18
C PRO A 91 13.09 17.47 6.40
N SER A 92 13.81 17.32 7.52
CA SER A 92 14.54 16.09 7.85
C SER A 92 13.58 14.93 8.19
N LEU A 93 12.48 15.24 8.87
CA LEU A 93 11.45 14.27 9.21
C LEU A 93 10.72 13.81 7.96
N GLY A 94 10.41 14.73 7.04
CA GLY A 94 9.81 14.39 5.75
C GLY A 94 10.69 13.49 4.89
N PHE A 95 12.01 13.73 4.88
CA PHE A 95 13.00 12.84 4.24
C PHE A 95 13.02 11.45 4.88
N ALA A 96 13.10 11.38 6.21
CA ALA A 96 13.13 10.13 6.95
C ALA A 96 11.86 9.29 6.72
N LEU A 97 10.67 9.92 6.73
CA LEU A 97 9.40 9.25 6.43
C LEU A 97 9.35 8.73 5.00
N GLY A 98 9.83 9.50 4.03
CA GLY A 98 9.90 9.07 2.63
C GLY A 98 10.77 7.81 2.48
N TRP A 99 11.92 7.80 3.14
CA TRP A 99 12.84 6.66 3.10
C TRP A 99 12.30 5.44 3.85
N ASN A 100 11.67 5.64 5.01
CA ASN A 100 11.03 4.56 5.77
C ASN A 100 9.88 3.92 4.99
N TYR A 101 9.08 4.74 4.32
CA TYR A 101 8.00 4.25 3.46
C TYR A 101 8.53 3.45 2.27
N TRP A 102 9.58 3.94 1.61
CA TRP A 102 10.20 3.20 0.51
C TRP A 102 10.72 1.83 0.97
N PHE A 103 11.42 1.77 2.11
CA PHE A 103 11.85 0.49 2.67
C PHE A 103 10.68 -0.43 3.02
N ASN A 104 9.60 0.11 3.59
CA ASN A 104 8.40 -0.67 3.88
C ASN A 104 7.83 -1.31 2.60
N TRP A 105 7.80 -0.59 1.47
CA TRP A 105 7.38 -1.18 0.19
C TRP A 105 8.33 -2.26 -0.32
N VAL A 106 9.65 -2.05 -0.22
CA VAL A 106 10.63 -3.06 -0.65
C VAL A 106 10.47 -4.36 0.15
N VAL A 107 10.32 -4.25 1.46
CA VAL A 107 10.08 -5.40 2.35
C VAL A 107 8.74 -6.07 2.04
N THR A 108 7.69 -5.28 1.79
CA THR A 108 6.36 -5.81 1.46
C THR A 108 6.37 -6.59 0.15
N VAL A 109 7.02 -6.08 -0.90
CA VAL A 109 7.16 -6.79 -2.18
C VAL A 109 7.92 -8.11 -2.01
N ALA A 110 9.01 -8.11 -1.23
CA ALA A 110 9.75 -9.35 -0.94
C ALA A 110 8.91 -10.37 -0.17
N ALA A 111 8.10 -9.90 0.79
CA ALA A 111 7.18 -10.74 1.54
C ALA A 111 6.08 -11.32 0.63
N ASP A 112 5.49 -10.52 -0.26
CA ASP A 112 4.45 -10.95 -1.19
C ASP A 112 4.95 -12.02 -2.16
N ILE A 113 6.18 -11.90 -2.68
CA ILE A 113 6.79 -12.93 -3.54
C ILE A 113 6.95 -14.25 -2.78
N THR A 114 7.42 -14.18 -1.53
CA THR A 114 7.60 -15.36 -0.67
C THR A 114 6.26 -16.04 -0.38
N ILE A 115 5.25 -15.26 -0.01
CA ILE A 115 3.89 -15.73 0.24
C ILE A 115 3.29 -16.36 -1.02
N ALA A 116 3.43 -15.71 -2.19
CA ALA A 116 2.91 -16.22 -3.45
C ALA A 116 3.51 -17.59 -3.77
N ALA A 117 4.81 -17.78 -3.58
CA ALA A 117 5.47 -19.08 -3.75
C ALA A 117 4.90 -20.15 -2.79
N GLN A 118 4.66 -19.81 -1.52
CA GLN A 118 4.04 -20.74 -0.56
C GLN A 118 2.60 -21.12 -0.95
N VAL A 119 1.81 -20.15 -1.42
CA VAL A 119 0.43 -20.38 -1.86
C VAL A 119 0.39 -21.29 -3.10
N ILE A 120 1.32 -21.12 -4.04
CA ILE A 120 1.42 -22.00 -5.23
C ILE A 120 1.73 -23.44 -4.82
N GLN A 121 2.60 -23.64 -3.83
CA GLN A 121 2.94 -24.96 -3.30
C GLN A 121 1.82 -25.63 -2.48
N TYR A 122 0.76 -24.90 -2.13
CA TYR A 122 -0.42 -25.50 -1.50
C TYR A 122 -1.09 -26.54 -2.42
N TRP A 123 -0.97 -26.38 -3.74
CA TRP A 123 -1.55 -27.31 -4.72
C TRP A 123 -0.64 -28.53 -4.92
N THR A 124 -1.17 -29.73 -4.64
CA THR A 124 -0.47 -31.02 -4.75
C THR A 124 0.32 -31.25 -6.05
N PRO A 125 -0.15 -30.88 -7.26
CA PRO A 125 0.65 -31.08 -8.48
C PRO A 125 1.90 -30.18 -8.58
N LEU A 126 1.99 -29.10 -7.78
CA LEU A 126 3.08 -28.12 -7.85
C LEU A 126 4.08 -28.24 -6.69
N GLN A 127 3.88 -29.19 -5.77
CA GLN A 127 4.78 -29.44 -4.63
C GLN A 127 6.17 -29.95 -5.03
N GLY A 128 6.32 -30.50 -6.24
CA GLY A 128 7.62 -31.00 -6.73
C GLY A 128 8.63 -29.91 -7.11
N ILE A 129 8.19 -28.64 -7.21
CA ILE A 129 9.05 -27.51 -7.59
C ILE A 129 9.42 -26.71 -6.33
N PRO A 130 10.72 -26.47 -6.06
CA PRO A 130 11.17 -25.70 -4.91
C PRO A 130 10.61 -24.27 -4.87
N ALA A 131 10.31 -23.75 -3.67
CA ALA A 131 9.63 -22.46 -3.50
C ALA A 131 10.41 -21.29 -4.09
N TRP A 132 11.74 -21.36 -4.02
CA TRP A 132 12.63 -20.34 -4.58
C TRP A 132 12.54 -20.26 -6.10
N ALA A 133 12.20 -21.35 -6.80
CA ALA A 133 12.02 -21.33 -8.25
C ALA A 133 10.80 -20.50 -8.67
N TRP A 134 9.74 -20.51 -7.84
CA TRP A 134 8.57 -19.64 -8.02
C TRP A 134 8.84 -18.19 -7.63
N SER A 135 9.79 -17.97 -6.71
CA SER A 135 10.18 -16.63 -6.27
C SER A 135 11.12 -15.91 -7.25
N ALA A 136 11.69 -16.65 -8.21
CA ALA A 136 12.63 -16.14 -9.22
C ALA A 136 11.97 -15.83 -10.58
N LEU A 137 10.66 -16.09 -10.71
CA LEU A 137 9.84 -15.94 -11.92
C LEU A 137 9.05 -14.63 -11.85
#